data_AF-A0A2P5DWU8-F1
#
_entry.id   AF-A0A2P5DWU8-F1
#
_cell.length_a   1.000
_cell.length_b   1.000
_cell.length_c   1.000
_cell.angle_alpha   90.00
_cell.angle_beta   90.00
_cell.angle_gamma   90.00
#
_symmetry.space_group_name_H-M   'P 1'
#
loop_
_entity.id
_entity.type
_entity.pdbx_description
1 polymer ?
#
loop_
_entity_poly.entity_id
_entity_poly.type
_entity_poly.pdbx_seq_one_letter_code
_entity_poly.pdbx_strand_id
1 'polypeptide(L)'
;MESSSPAAGSMILLEDFGQKVDLTRRIREVLLNYPEGTTVLKELVQNADDAGATKVCLCLDRRVHGCDSLLSQSLAQWQGPSLLAYNDAVFTEDDFVSISRIGGSTKHSQAWKTGRFG
;
A
#
# COMPACT_ATOMS: atom_id res chain seq x y z
N MET A 1 48.46 37.83 1.06
CA MET A 1 47.91 37.24 2.29
C MET A 1 46.47 37.72 2.38
N GLU A 2 45.61 36.98 1.69
CA GLU A 2 44.73 35.97 2.30
C GLU A 2 43.49 36.69 2.83
N SER A 3 42.41 36.67 2.04
CA SER A 3 41.25 35.77 2.22
C SER A 3 40.47 36.16 3.47
N SER A 4 39.18 36.45 3.42
CA SER A 4 38.17 35.51 2.94
C SER A 4 36.79 36.18 2.87
N SER A 5 36.01 35.74 1.89
CA SER A 5 34.56 35.93 1.78
C SER A 5 33.83 35.41 3.03
N PRO A 6 32.59 35.87 3.29
CA PRO A 6 31.51 34.98 2.88
C PRO A 6 30.38 35.76 2.19
N ALA A 7 30.09 35.36 0.96
CA ALA A 7 28.74 35.48 0.43
C ALA A 7 27.85 34.60 1.30
N ALA A 8 27.18 35.21 2.28
CA ALA A 8 26.00 34.62 2.89
C ALA A 8 24.87 34.70 1.87
N GLY A 9 24.98 33.88 0.81
CA GLY A 9 23.82 33.49 0.03
C GLY A 9 22.88 32.85 1.03
N SER A 10 21.75 33.50 1.29
CA SER A 10 20.67 32.90 2.04
C SER A 10 20.39 31.55 1.38
N MET A 11 20.69 30.47 2.09
CA MET A 11 20.00 29.22 1.83
C MET A 11 18.55 29.53 2.15
N ILE A 12 17.83 30.01 1.14
CA ILE A 12 16.39 29.85 1.07
C ILE A 12 16.24 28.34 1.15
N LEU A 13 16.00 27.85 2.38
CA LEU A 13 15.39 26.56 2.59
C LEU A 13 14.12 26.63 1.77
N LEU A 14 14.17 26.07 0.57
CA LEU A 14 13.03 25.91 -0.29
C LEU A 14 12.16 24.88 0.44
N GLU A 15 11.38 25.36 1.42
CA GLU A 15 10.34 24.56 2.02
C GLU A 15 9.47 24.09 0.86
N ASP A 16 9.35 22.78 0.75
CA ASP A 16 8.49 22.11 -0.22
C ASP A 16 7.08 22.71 -0.14
N PHE A 17 6.78 23.61 -1.08
CA PHE A 17 5.58 24.44 -1.14
C PHE A 17 4.52 23.70 -1.94
N GLY A 18 3.46 23.26 -1.26
CA GLY A 18 2.37 22.52 -1.88
C GLY A 18 1.40 21.95 -0.84
N GLN A 19 0.28 21.43 -1.32
CA GLN A 19 -0.69 20.74 -0.47
C GLN A 19 -0.10 19.39 -0.03
N LYS A 20 0.07 19.19 1.28
CA LYS A 20 0.50 17.92 1.87
C LYS A 20 -0.72 17.17 2.40
N VAL A 21 -0.87 15.92 2.01
CA VAL A 21 -1.90 15.02 2.55
C VAL A 21 -1.21 13.88 3.28
N ASP A 22 -1.58 13.68 4.54
CA ASP A 22 -1.11 12.55 5.32
C ASP A 22 -1.65 11.23 4.72
N LEU A 23 -0.77 10.25 4.51
CA LEU A 23 -1.15 8.95 3.96
C LEU A 23 -2.22 8.25 4.81
N THR A 24 -2.11 8.33 6.13
CA THR A 24 -3.09 7.74 7.05
C THR A 24 -4.45 8.42 6.95
N ARG A 25 -4.47 9.74 6.69
CA ARG A 25 -5.70 10.48 6.39
C ARG A 25 -6.30 10.01 5.08
N ARG A 26 -5.49 9.84 4.04
CA ARG A 26 -5.96 9.34 2.74
C ARG A 26 -6.56 7.94 2.85
N ILE A 27 -5.89 7.03 3.57
CA ILE A 27 -6.41 5.67 3.83
C ILE A 27 -7.75 5.75 4.57
N ARG A 28 -7.85 6.59 5.61
CA ARG A 28 -9.10 6.80 6.36
C ARG A 28 -10.24 7.27 5.46
N GLU A 29 -9.97 8.24 4.58
CA GLU A 29 -10.96 8.74 3.61
C GLU A 29 -11.42 7.65 2.63
N VAL A 30 -10.51 6.78 2.18
CA VAL A 30 -10.89 5.61 1.37
C VAL A 30 -11.79 4.68 2.18
N LEU A 31 -11.41 4.32 3.41
CA LEU A 31 -12.16 3.39 4.27
C LEU A 31 -13.58 3.88 4.60
N LEU A 32 -13.81 5.20 4.70
CA LEU A 32 -15.15 5.75 4.91
C LEU A 32 -16.14 5.40 3.78
N ASN A 33 -15.64 5.10 2.58
CA ASN A 33 -16.46 4.67 1.44
C ASN A 33 -16.73 3.15 1.43
N TYR A 34 -16.27 2.40 2.44
CA TYR A 34 -16.39 0.95 2.56
C TYR A 34 -17.08 0.52 3.87
N PRO A 35 -18.35 0.88 4.11
CA PRO A 35 -19.02 0.68 5.40
C PRO A 35 -19.33 -0.78 5.73
N GLU A 36 -19.50 -1.67 4.74
CA GLU A 36 -20.06 -3.02 4.96
C GLU A 36 -19.03 -4.12 5.23
N GLY A 37 -17.73 -3.81 5.26
CA GLY A 37 -16.63 -4.72 5.66
C GLY A 37 -16.38 -5.94 4.75
N THR A 38 -17.40 -6.49 4.09
CA THR A 38 -17.33 -7.65 3.19
C THR A 38 -16.79 -7.31 1.80
N THR A 39 -16.76 -6.03 1.45
CA THR A 39 -16.24 -5.55 0.16
C THR A 39 -14.77 -5.93 -0.02
N VAL A 40 -13.99 -6.02 1.06
CA VAL A 40 -12.59 -6.43 0.99
C VAL A 40 -12.42 -7.81 0.34
N LEU A 41 -13.33 -8.75 0.61
CA LEU A 41 -13.26 -10.08 0.00
C LEU A 41 -13.57 -10.04 -1.50
N LYS A 42 -14.53 -9.18 -1.90
CA LYS A 42 -14.87 -8.99 -3.32
C LYS A 42 -13.71 -8.37 -4.09
N GLU A 43 -13.04 -7.37 -3.50
CA GLU A 43 -11.87 -6.72 -4.11
C GLU A 43 -10.69 -7.71 -4.24
N LEU A 44 -10.46 -8.58 -3.25
CA LEU A 44 -9.43 -9.63 -3.34
C LEU A 44 -9.72 -10.64 -4.46
N VAL A 45 -10.98 -11.04 -4.63
CA VAL A 45 -11.40 -11.91 -5.74
C VAL A 45 -11.22 -11.19 -7.08
N GLN A 46 -11.59 -9.92 -7.15
CA GLN A 46 -11.43 -9.12 -8.37
C GLN A 46 -9.96 -8.93 -8.74
N ASN A 47 -9.06 -8.69 -7.78
CA ASN A 47 -7.62 -8.62 -8.05
C ASN A 47 -7.08 -9.93 -8.61
N ALA A 48 -7.59 -11.07 -8.13
CA ALA A 48 -7.22 -12.38 -8.65
C ALA A 48 -7.73 -12.58 -10.09
N ASP A 49 -8.97 -12.18 -10.37
CA ASP A 49 -9.56 -12.21 -11.72
C ASP A 49 -8.79 -11.31 -12.71
N ASP A 50 -8.48 -10.07 -12.32
CA ASP A 50 -7.67 -9.12 -13.08
C ASP A 50 -6.26 -9.67 -13.40
N ALA A 51 -5.73 -10.54 -12.53
CA ALA A 51 -4.45 -11.23 -12.70
C ALA A 51 -4.55 -12.54 -13.50
N GLY A 52 -5.75 -12.97 -13.87
CA GLY A 52 -5.99 -14.22 -14.61
C GLY A 52 -5.85 -15.48 -13.76
N ALA A 53 -6.03 -15.37 -12.43
CA ALA A 53 -6.00 -16.51 -11.53
C ALA A 53 -7.18 -17.47 -11.82
N THR A 54 -6.94 -18.78 -11.66
CA THR A 54 -7.99 -19.81 -11.78
C THR A 54 -8.48 -20.31 -10.42
N LYS A 55 -7.74 -19.99 -9.36
CA LYS A 55 -8.03 -20.40 -7.99
C LYS A 55 -7.83 -19.23 -7.02
N VAL A 56 -8.81 -19.07 -6.13
CA VAL A 56 -8.72 -18.15 -4.98
C VAL A 56 -9.02 -18.93 -3.71
N CYS A 57 -8.24 -18.70 -2.66
CA CYS A 57 -8.44 -19.30 -1.33
C CYS A 57 -8.40 -18.22 -0.26
N LEU A 58 -9.44 -18.19 0.58
CA LEU A 58 -9.50 -17.36 1.78
C LEU A 58 -9.41 -18.28 2.99
N CYS A 59 -8.47 -17.98 3.89
CA CYS A 59 -8.23 -18.80 5.08
C CYS A 59 -8.19 -17.92 6.33
N LEU A 60 -9.10 -18.16 7.27
CA LEU A 60 -9.00 -17.60 8.62
C LEU A 60 -7.99 -18.43 9.43
N ASP A 61 -6.76 -17.94 9.48
CA ASP A 61 -5.69 -18.52 10.25
C ASP A 61 -5.77 -18.03 11.70
N ARG A 62 -6.03 -18.94 12.63
CA ARG A 62 -6.17 -18.64 14.07
C ARG A 62 -4.89 -18.88 14.87
N ARG A 63 -3.78 -19.19 14.20
CA ARG A 63 -2.50 -19.42 14.85
C ARG A 63 -1.93 -18.13 15.44
N VAL A 64 -1.06 -18.31 16.43
CA VAL A 64 -0.20 -17.27 16.99
C VAL A 64 1.24 -17.72 16.78
N HIS A 65 2.06 -16.84 16.22
CA HIS A 65 3.44 -17.11 15.87
C HIS A 65 4.41 -16.54 16.92
N GLY A 66 5.62 -17.13 16.98
CA GLY A 66 6.68 -16.65 17.88
C GLY A 66 7.22 -15.27 17.50
N CYS A 67 7.87 -14.61 18.45
CA CYS A 67 8.40 -13.25 18.30
C CYS A 67 9.93 -13.16 18.41
N ASP A 68 10.61 -14.29 18.52
CA ASP A 68 12.04 -14.35 18.88
C ASP A 68 12.99 -13.93 17.75
N SER A 69 12.53 -14.01 16.48
CA SER A 69 13.34 -13.75 15.27
C SER A 69 12.68 -12.71 14.36
N LEU A 70 12.12 -11.65 14.93
CA LEU A 70 11.52 -10.55 14.17
C LEU A 70 12.58 -9.50 13.78
N LEU A 71 12.36 -8.83 12.64
CA LEU A 71 13.21 -7.70 12.20
C LEU A 71 13.19 -6.52 13.20
N SER A 72 12.07 -6.35 13.90
CA SER A 72 11.89 -5.37 14.97
C SER A 72 10.90 -5.91 16.00
N GLN A 73 11.14 -5.62 17.27
CA GLN A 73 10.27 -6.02 18.37
C GLN A 73 8.86 -5.39 18.26
N SER A 74 8.72 -4.25 17.59
CA SER A 74 7.42 -3.60 17.34
C SER A 74 6.49 -4.43 16.45
N LEU A 75 7.02 -5.41 15.71
CA LEU A 75 6.23 -6.31 14.87
C LEU A 75 5.54 -7.43 15.66
N ALA A 76 5.88 -7.63 16.93
CA ALA A 76 5.32 -8.70 17.75
C ALA A 76 3.79 -8.64 17.85
N GLN A 77 3.21 -7.44 17.80
CA GLN A 77 1.76 -7.23 17.83
C GLN A 77 1.02 -7.84 16.61
N TRP A 78 1.73 -8.11 15.51
CA TRP A 78 1.17 -8.62 14.26
C TRP A 78 1.30 -10.15 14.10
N GLN A 79 1.85 -10.85 15.10
CA GLN A 79 2.07 -12.30 15.06
C GLN A 79 0.82 -13.14 15.44
N GLY A 80 -0.34 -12.51 15.58
CA GLY A 80 -1.60 -13.16 15.97
C GLY A 80 -2.41 -13.73 14.79
N PRO A 81 -3.69 -14.04 15.03
CA PRO A 81 -4.62 -14.51 14.00
C PRO A 81 -4.71 -13.56 12.80
N SER A 82 -4.85 -14.13 11.60
CA SER A 82 -4.88 -13.38 10.35
C SER A 82 -5.86 -13.96 9.33
N LEU A 83 -6.30 -13.13 8.39
CA LEU A 83 -6.99 -13.57 7.18
C LEU A 83 -5.97 -13.67 6.05
N LEU A 84 -5.72 -14.89 5.57
CA LEU A 84 -4.84 -15.14 4.43
C LEU A 84 -5.67 -15.17 3.14
N ALA A 85 -5.19 -14.49 2.11
CA ALA A 85 -5.75 -14.51 0.77
C ALA A 85 -4.69 -15.04 -0.21
N TYR A 86 -5.00 -16.12 -0.90
CA TYR A 86 -4.14 -16.75 -1.89
C TYR A 86 -4.85 -16.79 -3.24
N ASN A 87 -4.09 -16.54 -4.32
CA ASN A 87 -4.48 -16.88 -5.67
C ASN A 87 -3.29 -17.50 -6.42
N ASP A 88 -3.55 -18.21 -7.51
CA ASP A 88 -2.54 -18.94 -8.29
C ASP A 88 -1.88 -18.14 -9.42
N ALA A 89 -2.15 -16.84 -9.52
CA ALA A 89 -1.39 -15.94 -10.38
C ALA A 89 -0.09 -15.46 -9.71
N VAL A 90 0.85 -14.96 -10.50
CA VAL A 90 2.15 -14.46 -10.04
C VAL A 90 2.25 -12.97 -10.32
N PHE A 91 2.72 -12.19 -9.34
CA PHE A 91 2.95 -10.76 -9.51
C PHE A 91 3.95 -10.48 -10.62
N THR A 92 3.62 -9.52 -11.47
CA THR A 92 4.55 -8.89 -12.41
C THR A 92 5.29 -7.72 -11.75
N GLU A 93 6.33 -7.20 -12.41
CA GLU A 93 7.04 -6.00 -11.93
C GLU A 93 6.08 -4.79 -11.83
N ASP A 94 5.16 -4.65 -12.78
CA ASP A 94 4.16 -3.58 -12.78
C ASP A 94 3.19 -3.71 -11.59
N ASP A 95 2.86 -4.94 -11.17
CA ASP A 95 2.02 -5.18 -9.99
C ASP A 95 2.74 -4.75 -8.70
N PHE A 96 4.05 -4.99 -8.59
CA PHE A 96 4.85 -4.51 -7.46
C PHE A 96 4.94 -2.98 -7.40
N VAL A 97 5.08 -2.33 -8.56
CA VAL A 97 5.04 -0.87 -8.63
C VAL A 97 3.65 -0.35 -8.27
N SER A 98 2.59 -0.97 -8.77
CA SER A 98 1.21 -0.57 -8.49
C SER A 98 0.83 -0.72 -7.02
N ILE A 99 1.12 -1.86 -6.37
CA ILE A 99 0.74 -2.11 -4.97
C ILE A 99 1.41 -1.14 -3.98
N SER A 100 2.56 -0.56 -4.34
CA SER A 100 3.24 0.47 -3.53
C SER A 100 2.60 1.85 -3.61
N ARG A 101 1.72 2.12 -4.60
CA ARG A 101 1.15 3.44 -4.87
C ARG A 101 -0.27 3.57 -4.33
N ILE A 102 -0.40 4.06 -3.10
CA ILE A 102 -1.71 4.28 -2.49
C ILE A 102 -2.41 5.48 -3.15
N GLY A 103 -3.56 5.22 -3.79
CA GLY A 103 -4.38 6.24 -4.46
C GLY A 103 -3.84 6.74 -5.81
N GLY A 104 -2.79 6.10 -6.33
CA GLY A 104 -2.17 6.42 -7.63
C GLY A 104 -2.68 5.54 -8.76
N SER A 105 -4.00 5.31 -8.81
CA SER A 105 -4.63 4.47 -9.82
C SER A 105 -4.39 5.04 -11.23
N THR A 106 -3.40 4.50 -11.94
CA THR A 106 -3.12 4.82 -13.35
C THR A 106 -4.14 4.19 -14.31
N LYS A 107 -5.17 3.49 -13.80
CA LYS A 107 -6.25 2.82 -14.56
C LYS A 107 -7.22 3.76 -15.30
N HIS A 108 -6.82 4.97 -15.68
CA HIS A 108 -7.61 5.76 -16.65
C HIS A 108 -7.58 5.19 -18.08
N SER A 109 -6.65 4.27 -18.39
CA SER A 109 -6.45 3.74 -19.76
C SER A 109 -7.05 2.33 -20.02
N GLN A 110 -7.49 1.59 -19.01
CA GLN A 110 -7.93 0.18 -19.16
C GLN A 110 -9.35 0.02 -18.62
N ALA A 111 -10.34 0.41 -19.43
CA ALA A 111 -11.76 0.45 -19.07
C ALA A 111 -12.38 -0.90 -18.63
N TRP A 112 -11.66 -2.02 -18.79
CA TRP A 112 -12.15 -3.37 -18.45
C TRP A 112 -11.61 -3.91 -17.11
N LYS A 113 -10.54 -3.31 -16.54
CA LYS A 113 -10.03 -3.64 -15.20
C LYS A 113 -10.79 -2.84 -14.15
N THR A 114 -12.03 -3.23 -13.88
CA THR A 114 -13.00 -2.49 -13.05
C THR A 114 -12.74 -2.58 -11.54
N GLY A 115 -11.50 -2.85 -11.11
CA GLY A 115 -11.10 -2.71 -9.71
C GLY A 115 -10.97 -1.23 -9.38
N ARG A 116 -11.78 -0.73 -8.44
CA ARG A 116 -11.90 0.71 -8.13
C ARG A 116 -10.59 1.33 -7.63
N PHE A 117 -9.61 0.52 -7.23
CA PHE A 117 -8.31 0.98 -6.75
C PHE A 117 -7.17 0.04 -7.17
N GLY A 118 -6.76 0.18 -8.44
CA GLY A 118 -5.39 -0.06 -8.89
C GLY A 118 -4.98 1.03 -9.87
#